data_AF-A0A7C9DLG3-F1
#
_entry.id   AF-A0A7C9DLG3-F1
#
_cell.length_a   1.000
_cell.length_b   1.000
_cell.length_c   1.000
_cell.angle_alpha   90.00
_cell.angle_beta   90.00
_cell.angle_gamma   90.00
#
_symmetry.space_group_name_H-M   'P 1'
#
loop_
_entity.id
_entity.type
_entity.pdbx_description
1 polymer ?
#
loop_
_entity_poly.entity_id
_entity_poly.type
_entity_poly.pdbx_seq_one_letter_code
_entity_poly.pdbx_strand_id
1 'polypeptide(L)'
;TQRNLLVAYFRAAVTMFEPEKSKERLAWAKTATLLDAIASNFDKDRASRGKRSEFVTEFQSSYMSQGCVGSDRITQPNKRKEQWLLGALLSTLNQLSLDALVTYGRDIRHQLYQAWDKWLRTWEQEGDTHKGEAELLVHMIELCAGRCLYEDVLSHPHLLSLLDVTNQVCQQLGHLQSQNYNRTIVEANYQVEDLGVRVINPNDSRTSRVQEDMQKLA
;
A
#
# COMPACT_ATOMS: atom_id res chain seq x y z
N THR A 1 3.01 -6.09 -8.19
CA THR A 1 3.38 -7.30 -8.96
C THR A 1 4.13 -8.27 -8.06
N GLN A 2 4.26 -9.55 -8.44
CA GLN A 2 5.03 -10.57 -7.68
C GLN A 2 6.44 -10.10 -7.31
N ARG A 3 7.12 -9.39 -8.21
CA ARG A 3 8.43 -8.77 -7.96
C ARG A 3 8.39 -7.77 -6.81
N ASN A 4 7.43 -6.84 -6.81
CA ASN A 4 7.33 -5.82 -5.76
C ASN A 4 7.03 -6.46 -4.40
N LEU A 5 6.15 -7.48 -4.37
CA LEU A 5 5.87 -8.24 -3.16
C LEU A 5 7.15 -8.92 -2.62
N LEU A 6 7.93 -9.56 -3.49
CA LEU A 6 9.19 -10.19 -3.09
C LEU A 6 10.19 -9.16 -2.55
N VAL A 7 10.34 -8.02 -3.22
CA VAL A 7 11.24 -6.93 -2.79
C VAL A 7 10.77 -6.34 -1.45
N ALA A 8 9.47 -6.12 -1.28
CA ALA A 8 8.90 -5.61 -0.03
C ALA A 8 9.13 -6.60 1.13
N TYR A 9 8.88 -7.89 0.90
CA TYR A 9 9.14 -8.92 1.90
C TYR A 9 10.62 -9.04 2.22
N PHE A 10 11.50 -9.04 1.21
CA PHE A 10 12.94 -9.07 1.42
C PHE A 10 13.41 -7.88 2.27
N ARG A 11 12.96 -6.65 1.96
CA ARG A 11 13.27 -5.44 2.73
C ARG A 11 12.82 -5.55 4.19
N ALA A 12 11.61 -6.05 4.41
CA ALA A 12 11.11 -6.29 5.77
C ALA A 12 11.93 -7.37 6.50
N ALA A 13 12.29 -8.45 5.80
CA ALA A 13 13.03 -9.57 6.36
C ALA A 13 14.48 -9.26 6.73
N VAL A 14 15.19 -8.45 5.94
CA VAL A 14 16.55 -8.03 6.27
C VAL A 14 16.59 -6.99 7.40
N THR A 15 15.47 -6.31 7.67
CA THR A 15 15.38 -5.27 8.70
C THR A 15 14.89 -5.84 10.05
N MET A 16 13.95 -6.78 10.03
CA MET A 16 13.37 -7.41 11.23
C MET A 16 13.44 -8.92 11.07
N PHE A 17 14.61 -9.53 11.25
CA PHE A 17 14.85 -10.94 10.90
C PHE A 17 14.40 -11.94 11.98
N GLU A 18 14.13 -11.47 13.21
CA GLU A 18 13.81 -12.30 14.36
C GLU A 18 12.53 -13.13 14.11
N PRO A 19 12.51 -14.45 14.34
CA PRO A 19 11.36 -15.29 13.98
C PRO A 19 10.05 -14.83 14.63
N GLU A 20 10.11 -14.29 15.84
CA GLU A 20 9.02 -13.72 16.63
C GLU A 20 8.39 -12.49 15.97
N LYS A 21 9.13 -11.82 15.08
CA LYS A 21 8.72 -10.62 14.34
C LYS A 21 8.04 -10.92 13.00
N SER A 22 7.61 -12.16 12.79
CA SER A 22 6.97 -12.60 11.55
C SER A 22 5.73 -11.78 11.20
N LYS A 23 4.92 -11.39 12.18
CA LYS A 23 3.71 -10.60 11.98
C LYS A 23 4.02 -9.17 11.55
N GLU A 24 4.98 -8.52 12.22
CA GLU A 24 5.50 -7.21 11.82
C GLU A 24 6.04 -7.22 10.38
N ARG A 25 6.83 -8.24 10.02
CA ARG A 25 7.35 -8.40 8.65
C ARG A 25 6.23 -8.52 7.62
N LEU A 26 5.23 -9.35 7.89
CA LEU A 26 4.11 -9.55 6.98
C LEU A 26 3.26 -8.28 6.84
N ALA A 27 3.01 -7.57 7.95
CA ALA A 27 2.31 -6.29 7.94
C ALA A 27 3.03 -5.25 7.08
N TRP A 28 4.36 -5.12 7.26
CA TRP A 28 5.19 -4.25 6.41
C TRP A 28 5.06 -4.65 4.95
N ALA A 29 5.36 -5.90 4.61
CA ALA A 29 5.42 -6.36 3.22
C ALA A 29 4.09 -6.18 2.48
N LYS A 30 2.96 -6.53 3.12
CA LYS A 30 1.61 -6.35 2.56
C LYS A 30 1.28 -4.87 2.37
N THR A 31 1.57 -4.03 3.35
CA THR A 31 1.31 -2.57 3.30
C THR A 31 2.10 -1.92 2.16
N ALA A 32 3.41 -2.18 2.08
CA ALA A 32 4.27 -1.64 1.02
C ALA A 32 3.83 -2.11 -0.37
N THR A 33 3.41 -3.37 -0.50
CA THR A 33 2.91 -3.90 -1.78
C THR A 33 1.61 -3.23 -2.22
N LEU A 34 0.71 -2.92 -1.29
CA LEU A 34 -0.53 -2.21 -1.57
C LEU A 34 -0.26 -0.74 -1.95
N LEU A 35 0.66 -0.07 -1.26
CA LEU A 35 1.11 1.28 -1.61
C LEU A 35 1.67 1.34 -3.04
N ASP A 36 2.56 0.41 -3.38
CA ASP A 36 3.09 0.26 -4.74
C ASP A 36 1.98 0.01 -5.78
N ALA A 37 0.97 -0.77 -5.42
CA ALA A 37 -0.15 -1.08 -6.30
C ALA A 37 -1.07 0.13 -6.50
N ILE A 38 -1.27 0.96 -5.47
CA ILE A 38 -1.96 2.25 -5.56
C ILE A 38 -1.15 3.19 -6.44
N ALA A 39 0.14 3.39 -6.16
CA ALA A 39 1.01 4.21 -7.00
C ALA A 39 0.93 3.77 -8.47
N SER A 40 1.15 2.49 -8.76
CA SER A 40 1.18 1.95 -10.12
C SER A 40 -0.15 2.06 -10.88
N ASN A 41 -1.30 2.00 -10.19
CA ASN A 41 -2.61 2.13 -10.85
C ASN A 41 -2.96 3.58 -11.16
N PHE A 42 -2.49 4.53 -10.34
CA PHE A 42 -2.89 5.93 -10.43
C PHE A 42 -1.83 6.82 -11.10
N ASP A 43 -0.58 6.33 -11.23
CA ASP A 43 0.54 7.05 -11.86
C ASP A 43 0.46 7.05 -13.41
N LYS A 44 -0.01 5.94 -14.00
CA LYS A 44 -0.02 5.75 -15.48
C LYS A 44 -0.89 6.74 -16.26
N ASP A 45 -1.88 7.37 -15.62
CA ASP A 45 -2.82 8.29 -16.24
C ASP A 45 -2.76 9.72 -15.67
N ARG A 46 -1.80 10.04 -14.78
CA ARG A 46 -1.90 11.17 -13.82
C ARG A 46 -3.32 11.23 -13.27
N ALA A 47 -3.71 10.20 -12.53
CA ALA A 47 -5.08 10.09 -12.06
C ALA A 47 -5.55 11.42 -11.45
N SER A 48 -6.62 11.96 -12.04
CA SER A 48 -7.15 13.24 -11.62
C SER A 48 -7.50 13.16 -10.13
N ARG A 49 -7.47 14.31 -9.45
CA ARG A 49 -7.96 14.40 -8.07
C ARG A 49 -9.37 13.78 -7.93
N GLY A 50 -10.20 13.88 -8.97
CA GLY A 50 -11.51 13.22 -9.04
C GLY A 50 -11.43 11.70 -8.92
N LYS A 51 -10.59 11.03 -9.73
CA LYS A 51 -10.40 9.56 -9.64
C LYS A 51 -9.89 9.12 -8.25
N ARG A 52 -8.94 9.87 -7.68
CA ARG A 52 -8.44 9.61 -6.32
C ARG A 52 -9.55 9.79 -5.28
N SER A 53 -10.35 10.83 -5.41
CA SER A 53 -11.48 11.11 -4.52
C SER A 53 -12.57 10.03 -4.59
N GLU A 54 -12.86 9.51 -5.79
CA GLU A 54 -13.77 8.37 -5.97
C GLU A 54 -13.25 7.13 -5.24
N PHE A 55 -11.96 6.81 -5.38
CA PHE A 55 -11.34 5.68 -4.68
C PHE A 55 -11.40 5.83 -3.16
N VAL A 56 -11.07 7.02 -2.62
CA VAL A 56 -11.12 7.30 -1.18
C VAL A 56 -12.55 7.23 -0.65
N THR A 57 -13.52 7.77 -1.39
CA THR A 57 -14.94 7.71 -1.02
C THR A 57 -15.45 6.28 -1.03
N GLU A 58 -15.05 5.47 -2.03
CA GLU A 58 -15.43 4.06 -2.11
C GLU A 58 -14.79 3.25 -0.96
N PHE A 59 -13.55 3.56 -0.58
CA PHE A 59 -12.89 2.97 0.60
C PHE A 59 -13.66 3.25 1.90
N GLN A 60 -13.99 4.53 2.14
CA GLN A 60 -14.75 4.94 3.33
C GLN A 60 -16.14 4.31 3.35
N SER A 61 -16.87 4.37 2.22
CA SER A 61 -18.20 3.79 2.10
C SER A 61 -18.17 2.28 2.31
N SER A 62 -17.20 1.58 1.72
CA SER A 62 -17.09 0.11 1.82
C SER A 62 -16.75 -0.36 3.22
N TYR A 63 -15.90 0.39 3.93
CA TYR A 63 -15.61 0.11 5.34
C TYR A 63 -16.86 0.31 6.23
N MET A 64 -17.57 1.43 6.05
CA MET A 64 -18.80 1.70 6.79
C MET A 64 -19.92 0.70 6.47
N SER A 65 -19.97 0.20 5.23
CA SER A 65 -20.97 -0.76 4.78
C SER A 65 -20.60 -2.23 5.02
N GLN A 66 -19.47 -2.56 5.64
CA GLN A 66 -19.12 -3.95 5.99
C GLN A 66 -20.14 -4.62 6.94
N GLY A 67 -21.12 -3.87 7.47
CA GLY A 67 -22.29 -4.38 8.19
C GLY A 67 -23.62 -4.42 7.40
N CYS A 68 -23.64 -3.95 6.15
CA CYS A 68 -24.86 -3.85 5.33
C CYS A 68 -24.69 -4.62 4.02
N VAL A 69 -25.27 -5.82 3.95
CA VAL A 69 -25.25 -6.69 2.77
C VAL A 69 -26.08 -6.07 1.65
N GLY A 70 -25.44 -5.74 0.53
CA GLY A 70 -26.11 -5.61 -0.76
C GLY A 70 -25.75 -4.36 -1.55
N SER A 71 -24.86 -4.50 -2.52
CA SER A 71 -25.04 -3.85 -3.82
C SER A 71 -24.12 -4.47 -4.87
N ASP A 72 -24.68 -5.35 -5.69
CA ASP A 72 -24.09 -5.73 -6.97
C ASP A 72 -24.05 -4.49 -7.87
N ARG A 73 -22.86 -4.00 -8.21
CA ARG A 73 -22.68 -2.93 -9.19
C ARG A 73 -22.04 -3.48 -10.45
N ILE A 74 -22.79 -3.40 -11.55
CA ILE A 74 -22.32 -3.69 -12.91
C ILE A 74 -21.07 -2.83 -13.20
N THR A 75 -19.97 -3.48 -13.58
CA THR A 75 -18.62 -2.91 -13.51
C THR A 75 -18.01 -2.69 -14.90
N GLN A 76 -17.61 -1.44 -15.18
CA GLN A 76 -16.76 -1.09 -16.33
C GLN A 76 -15.33 -1.64 -16.18
N PRO A 77 -14.59 -1.94 -17.26
CA PRO A 77 -13.27 -2.59 -17.18
C PRO A 77 -12.20 -1.82 -16.39
N ASN A 78 -12.18 -0.49 -16.42
CA ASN A 78 -11.27 0.31 -15.57
C ASN A 78 -11.70 0.32 -14.10
N LYS A 79 -13.01 0.36 -13.84
CA LYS A 79 -13.58 0.25 -12.49
C LYS A 79 -13.27 -1.10 -11.84
N ARG A 80 -13.14 -2.16 -12.65
CA ARG A 80 -12.71 -3.50 -12.20
C ARG A 80 -11.31 -3.48 -11.58
N LYS A 81 -10.42 -2.59 -12.05
CA LYS A 81 -9.06 -2.46 -11.52
C LYS A 81 -9.04 -1.78 -10.14
N GLU A 82 -9.74 -0.67 -10.02
CA GLU A 82 -9.84 0.05 -8.74
C GLU A 82 -10.60 -0.78 -7.69
N GLN A 83 -11.66 -1.47 -8.09
CA GLN A 83 -12.42 -2.35 -7.19
C GLN A 83 -11.62 -3.56 -6.70
N TRP A 84 -10.79 -4.19 -7.53
CA TRP A 84 -9.94 -5.27 -7.01
C TRP A 84 -8.94 -4.73 -6.00
N LEU A 85 -8.36 -3.56 -6.26
CA LEU A 85 -7.36 -2.96 -5.39
C LEU A 85 -7.97 -2.60 -4.05
N LEU A 86 -9.17 -2.01 -4.08
CA LEU A 86 -9.97 -1.75 -2.90
C LEU A 86 -10.30 -3.03 -2.13
N GLY A 87 -10.76 -4.08 -2.84
CA GLY A 87 -11.05 -5.38 -2.23
C GLY A 87 -9.81 -6.02 -1.60
N ALA A 88 -8.66 -5.93 -2.26
CA ALA A 88 -7.38 -6.44 -1.75
C ALA A 88 -6.92 -5.66 -0.51
N LEU A 89 -7.06 -4.33 -0.51
CA LEU A 89 -6.80 -3.48 0.66
C LEU A 89 -7.68 -3.89 1.83
N LEU A 90 -9.01 -3.86 1.67
CA LEU A 90 -9.97 -4.20 2.73
C LEU A 90 -9.78 -5.63 3.24
N SER A 91 -9.56 -6.60 2.35
CA SER A 91 -9.29 -7.98 2.72
C SER A 91 -8.00 -8.10 3.55
N THR A 92 -6.95 -7.36 3.17
CA THR A 92 -5.70 -7.32 3.93
C THR A 92 -5.89 -6.73 5.32
N LEU A 93 -6.61 -5.61 5.46
CA LEU A 93 -6.88 -5.01 6.76
C LEU A 93 -7.68 -5.95 7.67
N ASN A 94 -8.67 -6.65 7.09
CA ASN A 94 -9.45 -7.66 7.82
C ASN A 94 -8.59 -8.85 8.25
N GLN A 95 -7.69 -9.33 7.39
CA GLN A 95 -6.75 -10.40 7.75
C GLN A 95 -5.81 -9.99 8.89
N LEU A 96 -5.21 -8.80 8.80
CA LEU A 96 -4.30 -8.29 9.84
C LEU A 96 -5.04 -8.05 11.16
N SER A 97 -6.26 -7.53 11.11
CA SER A 97 -7.14 -7.38 12.27
C SER A 97 -7.48 -8.72 12.92
N LEU A 98 -7.86 -9.72 12.12
CA LEU A 98 -8.18 -11.06 12.63
C LEU A 98 -6.96 -11.73 13.25
N ASP A 99 -5.80 -11.60 12.61
CA ASP A 99 -4.54 -12.17 13.11
C ASP A 99 -4.11 -11.56 14.44
N ALA A 100 -4.22 -10.23 14.58
CA ALA A 100 -3.97 -9.54 15.83
C ALA A 100 -4.98 -9.92 16.92
N LEU A 101 -6.25 -10.13 16.56
CA LEU A 101 -7.28 -10.59 17.49
C LEU A 101 -6.98 -12.01 18.00
N VAL A 102 -6.59 -12.92 17.11
CA VAL A 102 -6.26 -14.31 17.47
C VAL A 102 -4.97 -14.37 18.30
N THR A 103 -3.96 -13.59 17.95
CA THR A 103 -2.63 -13.65 18.58
C THR A 103 -2.57 -12.89 19.90
N TYR A 104 -3.18 -11.70 19.96
CA TYR A 104 -3.05 -10.78 21.10
C TYR A 104 -4.39 -10.48 21.80
N GLY A 105 -5.51 -11.02 21.32
CA GLY A 105 -6.83 -10.74 21.88
C GLY A 105 -7.34 -9.31 21.62
N ARG A 106 -6.75 -8.59 20.65
CA ARG A 106 -7.04 -7.17 20.40
C ARG A 106 -7.71 -6.95 19.04
N ASP A 107 -8.84 -6.25 19.03
CA ASP A 107 -9.45 -5.75 17.80
C ASP A 107 -8.81 -4.42 17.39
N ILE A 108 -7.95 -4.47 16.37
CA ILE A 108 -7.26 -3.30 15.80
C ILE A 108 -7.93 -2.77 14.52
N ARG A 109 -9.10 -3.28 14.12
CA ARG A 109 -9.73 -2.96 12.81
C ARG A 109 -9.90 -1.47 12.59
N HIS A 110 -10.39 -0.77 13.61
CA HIS A 110 -10.61 0.67 13.55
C HIS A 110 -9.29 1.45 13.44
N GLN A 111 -8.25 1.04 14.15
CA GLN A 111 -6.94 1.70 14.11
C GLN A 111 -6.26 1.52 12.75
N LEU A 112 -6.35 0.32 12.16
CA LEU A 112 -5.87 0.07 10.81
C LEU A 112 -6.61 0.96 9.80
N TYR A 113 -7.94 1.03 9.90
CA TYR A 113 -8.74 1.90 9.04
C TYR A 113 -8.34 3.37 9.18
N GLN A 114 -8.20 3.90 10.39
CA GLN A 114 -7.82 5.30 10.62
C GLN A 114 -6.45 5.64 10.03
N ALA A 115 -5.46 4.76 10.19
CA ALA A 115 -4.13 4.96 9.63
C ALA A 115 -4.18 5.03 8.09
N TRP A 116 -4.93 4.11 7.46
CA TRP A 116 -5.11 4.11 6.01
C TRP A 116 -5.95 5.29 5.51
N ASP A 117 -7.04 5.67 6.21
CA ASP A 117 -7.87 6.82 5.86
C ASP A 117 -7.06 8.12 5.92
N LYS A 118 -6.23 8.29 6.96
CA LYS A 118 -5.32 9.44 7.08
C LYS A 118 -4.38 9.52 5.87
N TRP A 119 -3.68 8.44 5.56
CA TRP A 119 -2.76 8.41 4.42
C TRP A 119 -3.48 8.66 3.09
N LEU A 120 -4.63 8.00 2.86
CA LEU A 120 -5.43 8.14 1.64
C LEU A 120 -5.92 9.57 1.42
N ARG A 121 -6.30 10.29 2.48
CA ARG A 121 -6.68 11.72 2.37
C ARG A 121 -5.50 12.59 1.97
N THR A 122 -4.32 12.38 2.57
CA THR A 122 -3.10 13.10 2.17
C THR A 122 -2.78 12.83 0.70
N TRP A 123 -2.84 11.57 0.29
CA TRP A 123 -2.62 11.17 -1.10
C TRP A 123 -3.69 11.71 -2.06
N GLU A 124 -4.96 11.79 -1.66
CA GLU A 124 -6.05 12.38 -2.45
C GLU A 124 -5.80 13.85 -2.77
N GLN A 125 -5.27 14.62 -1.82
CA GLN A 125 -5.00 16.04 -2.02
C GLN A 125 -3.75 16.25 -2.88
N GLU A 126 -2.65 15.56 -2.56
CA GLU A 126 -1.33 15.92 -3.08
C GLU A 126 -0.87 15.04 -4.24
N GLY A 127 -1.30 13.78 -4.25
CA GLY A 127 -0.99 12.82 -5.32
C GLY A 127 0.39 12.18 -5.20
N ASP A 128 1.18 12.65 -4.24
CA ASP A 128 2.45 12.03 -3.86
C ASP A 128 2.19 10.82 -2.96
N THR A 129 2.53 9.63 -3.45
CA THR A 129 2.38 8.37 -2.69
C THR A 129 3.45 8.20 -1.63
N HIS A 130 4.59 8.89 -1.75
CA HIS A 130 5.67 8.80 -0.77
C HIS A 130 5.40 9.66 0.47
N LYS A 131 4.45 10.60 0.38
CA LYS A 131 4.07 11.42 1.53
C LYS A 131 3.25 10.62 2.53
N GLY A 132 3.75 10.53 3.76
CA GLY A 132 3.10 9.78 4.85
C GLY A 132 3.21 8.25 4.74
N GLU A 133 3.88 7.73 3.72
CA GLU A 133 4.07 6.28 3.52
C GLU A 133 4.81 5.64 4.70
N ALA A 134 5.88 6.28 5.19
CA ALA A 134 6.67 5.73 6.28
C ALA A 134 5.87 5.68 7.58
N GLU A 135 5.11 6.73 7.87
CA GLU A 135 4.20 6.76 9.00
C GLU A 135 3.15 5.65 8.93
N LEU A 136 2.52 5.44 7.78
CA LEU A 136 1.56 4.35 7.60
C LEU A 136 2.23 3.00 7.86
N LEU A 137 3.42 2.76 7.30
CA LEU A 137 4.16 1.51 7.52
C LEU A 137 4.46 1.27 9.01
N VAL A 138 4.96 2.29 9.72
CA VAL A 138 5.22 2.20 11.15
C VAL A 138 3.95 1.86 11.92
N HIS A 139 2.83 2.53 11.64
CA HIS A 139 1.56 2.23 12.30
C HIS A 139 1.10 0.78 12.05
N MET A 140 1.22 0.29 10.82
CA MET A 140 0.84 -1.08 10.46
C MET A 140 1.71 -2.11 11.20
N ILE A 141 3.01 -1.86 11.30
CA ILE A 141 3.97 -2.70 12.02
C ILE A 141 3.65 -2.74 13.52
N GLU A 142 3.46 -1.57 14.14
CA GLU A 142 3.20 -1.44 15.57
C GLU A 142 1.88 -2.12 15.97
N LEU A 143 0.80 -1.87 15.23
CA LEU A 143 -0.52 -2.45 15.50
C LEU A 143 -0.49 -3.98 15.36
N CYS A 144 0.19 -4.51 14.33
CA CYS A 144 0.31 -5.96 14.11
C CYS A 144 1.29 -6.64 15.09
N ALA A 145 2.09 -5.86 15.82
CA ALA A 145 2.90 -6.35 16.93
C ALA A 145 2.15 -6.42 18.27
N GLY A 146 0.84 -6.14 18.26
CA GLY A 146 0.02 -6.05 19.47
C GLY A 146 0.26 -4.78 20.30
N ARG A 147 1.02 -3.81 19.77
CA ARG A 147 1.26 -2.52 20.43
C ARG A 147 0.11 -1.57 20.08
N CYS A 148 -0.55 -1.03 21.10
CA CYS A 148 -1.55 0.01 20.91
C CYS A 148 -0.86 1.38 20.89
N LEU A 149 -0.88 2.01 19.74
CA LEU A 149 -0.64 3.43 19.60
C LEU A 149 -1.91 4.15 20.09
N TYR A 150 -2.06 4.32 21.41
CA TYR A 150 -3.11 5.17 21.96
C TYR A 150 -2.86 6.62 21.51
N GLU A 151 -3.92 7.42 21.41
CA GLU A 151 -3.80 8.86 21.10
C GLU A 151 -2.75 9.54 21.98
N ASP A 152 -2.58 9.13 23.24
CA ASP A 152 -1.58 9.67 24.17
C ASP A 152 -0.12 9.39 23.75
N VAL A 153 0.19 8.20 23.22
CA VAL A 153 1.56 7.84 22.79
C VAL A 153 1.90 8.51 21.47
N LEU A 154 0.92 8.57 20.56
CA LEU A 154 1.03 9.31 19.29
C LEU A 154 1.02 10.83 19.48
N SER A 155 0.57 11.33 20.63
CA SER A 155 0.64 12.75 20.98
C SER A 155 1.97 13.14 21.61
N HIS A 156 2.88 12.20 21.89
CA HIS A 156 4.17 12.54 22.46
C HIS A 156 5.01 13.36 21.45
N PRO A 157 5.46 14.57 21.81
CA PRO A 157 6.22 15.45 20.90
C PRO A 157 7.46 14.82 20.25
N HIS A 158 8.19 13.97 20.98
CA HIS A 158 9.37 13.29 20.46
C HIS A 158 9.03 12.22 19.43
N LEU A 159 7.95 11.47 19.65
CA LEU A 159 7.51 10.44 18.70
C LEU A 159 7.00 11.09 17.40
N LEU A 160 6.22 12.17 17.53
CA LEU A 160 5.76 12.97 16.40
C LEU A 160 6.93 13.54 15.59
N SER A 161 7.95 14.07 16.27
CA SER A 161 9.15 14.59 15.60
C SER A 161 9.92 13.49 14.88
N LEU A 162 10.10 12.31 15.49
CA LEU A 162 10.77 11.19 14.84
C LEU A 162 10.00 10.70 13.61
N LEU A 163 8.68 10.61 13.72
CA LEU A 163 7.79 10.20 12.64
C LEU A 163 7.83 11.18 11.47
N ASP A 164 7.82 12.49 11.76
CA ASP A 164 7.94 13.55 10.77
C ASP A 164 9.30 13.49 10.04
N VAL A 165 10.41 13.39 10.78
CA VAL A 165 11.74 13.23 10.17
C VAL A 165 11.81 11.95 9.33
N THR A 166 11.27 10.84 9.81
CA THR A 166 11.24 9.57 9.08
C THR A 166 10.44 9.72 7.78
N ASN A 167 9.26 10.33 7.84
CA ASN A 167 8.44 10.64 6.67
C ASN A 167 9.20 11.51 5.67
N GLN A 168 9.86 12.58 6.13
CA GLN A 168 10.62 13.49 5.26
C GLN A 168 11.76 12.77 4.54
N VAL A 169 12.55 11.99 5.28
CA VAL A 169 13.67 11.22 4.70
C VAL A 169 13.17 10.18 3.71
N CYS A 170 12.13 9.41 4.07
CA CYS A 170 11.55 8.41 3.18
C CYS A 170 10.92 9.05 1.93
N GLN A 171 10.24 10.19 2.07
CA GLN A 171 9.68 10.93 0.95
C GLN A 171 10.78 11.38 -0.01
N GLN A 172 11.86 11.99 0.50
CA GLN A 172 13.00 12.42 -0.31
C GLN A 172 13.66 11.24 -1.03
N LEU A 173 13.91 10.14 -0.32
CA LEU A 173 14.49 8.93 -0.91
C LEU A 173 13.57 8.31 -1.97
N GLY A 174 12.26 8.30 -1.74
CA GLY A 174 11.25 7.84 -2.70
C GLY A 174 11.30 8.65 -4.00
N HIS A 175 11.33 9.98 -3.90
CA HIS A 175 11.48 10.86 -5.06
C HIS A 175 12.78 10.64 -5.80
N LEU A 176 13.91 10.47 -5.10
CA LEU A 176 15.20 10.19 -5.72
C LEU A 176 15.18 8.84 -6.46
N GLN A 177 14.57 7.81 -5.89
CA GLN A 177 14.45 6.49 -6.53
C GLN A 177 13.56 6.56 -7.77
N SER A 178 12.43 7.25 -7.69
CA SER A 178 11.51 7.46 -8.81
C SER A 178 12.15 8.28 -9.95
N GLN A 179 12.93 9.31 -9.62
CA GLN A 179 13.69 10.09 -10.60
C GLN A 179 14.79 9.25 -11.28
N ASN A 180 15.53 8.46 -10.51
CA ASN A 180 16.58 7.59 -11.05
C ASN A 180 15.99 6.50 -11.95
N TYR A 181 14.86 5.89 -11.57
CA TYR A 181 14.16 4.92 -12.40
C TYR A 181 13.67 5.54 -13.72
N ASN A 182 13.11 6.75 -13.67
CA ASN A 182 12.71 7.48 -14.87
C ASN A 182 13.91 7.81 -15.77
N ARG A 183 15.05 8.20 -15.20
CA ARG A 183 16.29 8.43 -15.96
C ARG A 183 16.78 7.15 -16.63
N THR A 184 16.86 6.03 -15.91
CA THR A 184 17.29 4.74 -16.49
C THR A 184 16.33 4.24 -17.57
N ILE A 185 15.01 4.43 -17.43
CA ILE A 185 14.03 4.10 -18.47
C ILE A 185 14.21 4.98 -19.70
N VAL A 186 14.37 6.29 -19.51
CA VAL A 186 14.57 7.22 -20.62
C VAL A 186 15.85 6.85 -21.38
N GLU A 187 16.94 6.57 -20.68
CA GLU A 187 18.19 6.10 -21.29
C GLU A 187 18.03 4.74 -22.01
N ALA A 188 17.29 3.79 -21.42
CA ALA A 188 16.98 2.51 -22.07
C ALA A 188 16.08 2.67 -23.30
N ASN A 189 15.10 3.59 -23.27
CA ASN A 189 14.23 3.87 -24.40
C ASN A 189 14.99 4.54 -25.56
N TYR A 190 15.92 5.44 -25.27
CA TYR A 190 16.82 6.00 -26.30
C TYR A 190 17.68 4.92 -26.97
N GLN A 191 18.12 3.90 -26.22
CA GLN A 191 18.86 2.77 -26.81
C GLN A 191 17.98 1.80 -27.60
N VAL A 192 16.68 1.69 -27.28
CA VAL A 192 15.73 0.85 -28.03
C VAL A 192 15.28 1.55 -29.33
N GLU A 193 15.14 2.87 -29.33
CA GLU A 193 14.89 3.65 -30.56
C GLU A 193 16.07 3.59 -31.54
N ASP A 194 17.31 3.52 -31.04
CA ASP A 194 18.53 3.36 -31.85
C ASP A 194 18.68 1.94 -32.45
N LEU A 195 17.98 0.93 -31.92
CA LEU A 195 18.09 -0.47 -32.34
C LEU A 195 16.87 -1.05 -33.07
N GLY A 196 15.81 -0.26 -33.33
CA GLY A 196 14.77 -0.63 -34.31
C GLY A 196 14.04 -1.98 -34.09
N VAL A 197 13.85 -2.44 -32.84
CA VAL A 197 13.17 -3.72 -32.56
C VAL A 197 11.69 -3.52 -32.21
N ARG A 198 10.82 -4.25 -32.92
CA ARG A 198 9.35 -4.23 -32.81
C ARG A 198 8.85 -4.53 -31.39
N VAL A 199 7.87 -3.73 -30.98
CA VAL A 199 7.04 -3.80 -29.76
C VAL A 199 6.43 -5.20 -29.56
N ILE A 200 6.72 -5.83 -28.42
CA ILE A 200 6.03 -7.04 -27.95
C ILE A 200 4.68 -6.61 -27.33
N ASN A 201 3.63 -7.26 -27.82
CA ASN A 201 2.22 -7.04 -27.51
C ASN A 201 1.90 -7.17 -25.99
N PRO A 202 1.33 -6.15 -25.33
CA PRO A 202 1.05 -6.15 -23.89
C PRO A 202 -0.34 -6.72 -23.59
N ASN A 203 -0.60 -7.96 -23.99
CA ASN A 203 -1.71 -8.75 -23.47
C ASN A 203 -1.12 -9.96 -22.75
N ASP A 204 -0.55 -9.73 -21.56
CA ASP A 204 -0.21 -10.82 -20.65
C ASP A 204 -0.79 -10.62 -19.24
N SER A 205 -1.50 -11.66 -18.86
CA SER A 205 -2.34 -11.96 -17.70
C SER A 205 -1.67 -11.74 -16.34
N ARG A 206 -1.61 -10.49 -15.87
CA ARG A 206 -1.09 -10.13 -14.52
C ARG A 206 -2.12 -10.16 -13.39
N THR A 207 -3.37 -10.48 -13.66
CA THR A 207 -4.49 -10.28 -12.72
C THR A 207 -4.75 -11.42 -11.74
N SER A 208 -4.10 -12.58 -11.85
CA SER A 208 -4.35 -13.74 -10.96
C SER A 208 -3.26 -13.97 -9.89
N ARG A 209 -2.07 -13.37 -10.02
CA ARG A 209 -0.87 -13.83 -9.28
C ARG A 209 -0.70 -13.21 -7.89
N VAL A 210 -1.14 -11.97 -7.67
CA VAL A 210 -0.87 -11.27 -6.39
C VAL A 210 -1.67 -11.83 -5.21
N GLN A 211 -2.95 -12.18 -5.42
CA GLN A 211 -3.79 -12.83 -4.40
C GLN A 211 -3.21 -14.20 -4.00
N GLU A 212 -2.78 -14.97 -5.00
CA GLU A 212 -2.18 -16.28 -4.82
C GLU A 212 -0.82 -16.18 -4.10
N ASP A 213 0.00 -15.17 -4.46
CA ASP A 213 1.30 -14.93 -3.81
C ASP A 213 1.15 -14.42 -2.37
N MET A 214 0.10 -13.65 -2.07
CA MET A 214 -0.21 -13.23 -0.70
C MET A 214 -0.70 -14.38 0.18
N GLN A 215 -1.42 -15.36 -0.39
CA GLN A 215 -1.85 -16.56 0.34
C GLN A 215 -0.69 -17.52 0.63
N LYS A 216 0.37 -17.52 -0.19
CA LYS A 216 1.58 -18.34 0.00
C LYS A 216 2.48 -17.88 1.15
N LEU A 217 2.18 -16.74 1.78
CA LEU A 217 2.91 -16.18 2.92
C LEU A 217 2.22 -16.45 4.28
N ALA A 218 1.13 -17.23 4.29
CA ALA A 218 0.41 -17.65 5.49
C ALA A 218 1.07 -18.86 6.17
#